data_AF-A0A9Q0ZZC4-F1
#
_entry.id   AF-A0A9Q0ZZC4-F1
#
_cell.length_a   1.000
_cell.length_b   1.000
_cell.length_c   1.000
_cell.angle_alpha   90.00
_cell.angle_beta   90.00
_cell.angle_gamma   90.00
#
_symmetry.space_group_name_H-M   'P 1'
#
loop_
_entity.id
_entity.type
_entity.pdbx_description
1 polymer ?
#
loop_
_entity_poly.entity_id
_entity_poly.type
_entity_poly.pdbx_seq_one_letter_code
_entity_poly.pdbx_strand_id
1 'polypeptide(L)'
;MEPKLVLLVFTLISATATCEYIRPPPRKTLHFPWDSKSSSHPQQVHISLAGDKNMRVSWVSNEKSSQSMVEYGTSPGRYSNRSQGESTSYSYLFYSSGKIHHTVIGPLEDNTVYYYRCGGEGPEYKLKTPPAEFPVMFAVAGDLGQTGWTKTTLDHIDRCKYDVHLLPGDLSYADYVQHRWDTFAELVEPLASTRPWMVTQGNHEKGKHHVL
;
A
#
# COMPACT_ATOMS: atom_id res chain seq x y z
N MET A 1 78.62 -11.41 -2.34
CA MET A 1 77.66 -10.99 -1.31
C MET A 1 76.37 -10.65 -2.03
N GLU A 2 75.38 -11.55 -2.00
CA GLU A 2 74.05 -11.25 -2.55
C GLU A 2 73.16 -10.60 -1.47
N PRO A 3 72.41 -9.53 -1.77
CA PRO A 3 71.51 -8.94 -0.81
C PRO A 3 70.21 -9.77 -0.74
N LYS A 4 69.87 -10.26 0.45
CA LYS A 4 68.58 -10.89 0.72
C LYS A 4 67.50 -9.80 0.80
N LEU A 5 66.56 -9.81 -0.14
CA LEU A 5 65.36 -8.99 -0.10
C LEU A 5 64.40 -9.54 0.97
N VAL A 6 64.17 -8.78 2.04
CA VAL A 6 63.18 -9.11 3.07
C VAL A 6 61.86 -8.44 2.71
N LEU A 7 60.85 -9.24 2.35
CA LEU A 7 59.51 -8.76 2.07
C LEU A 7 58.71 -8.66 3.39
N LEU A 8 58.39 -7.44 3.81
CA LEU A 8 57.54 -7.20 4.97
C LEU A 8 56.07 -7.18 4.52
N VAL A 9 55.28 -8.18 4.94
CA VAL A 9 53.84 -8.24 4.67
C VAL A 9 53.12 -7.52 5.81
N PHE A 10 52.52 -6.36 5.52
CA PHE A 10 51.64 -5.67 6.45
C PHE A 10 50.21 -6.23 6.33
N THR A 11 49.77 -7.00 7.31
CA THR A 11 48.37 -7.38 7.47
C THR A 11 47.58 -6.19 8.01
N LEU A 12 46.82 -5.52 7.14
CA LEU A 12 45.82 -4.53 7.53
C LEU A 12 44.63 -5.23 8.16
N ILE A 13 44.51 -5.14 9.49
CA ILE A 13 43.30 -5.52 10.22
C ILE A 13 42.36 -4.31 10.18
N SER A 14 41.40 -4.31 9.25
CA SER A 14 40.30 -3.33 9.26
C SER A 14 39.32 -3.68 10.38
N ALA A 15 39.38 -2.93 11.48
CA ALA A 15 38.35 -2.96 12.50
C ALA A 15 37.10 -2.21 11.98
N THR A 16 36.04 -2.93 11.67
CA THR A 16 34.73 -2.32 11.38
C THR A 16 34.12 -1.83 12.69
N ALA A 17 34.17 -0.53 12.96
CA ALA A 17 33.43 0.07 14.06
C ALA A 17 31.93 0.04 13.72
N THR A 18 31.18 -0.88 14.33
CA THR A 18 29.72 -0.86 14.26
C THR A 18 29.23 0.21 15.23
N CYS A 19 28.75 1.35 14.70
CA CYS A 19 28.04 2.32 15.52
C CYS A 19 26.72 1.68 15.99
N GLU A 20 26.49 1.67 17.30
CA GLU A 20 25.26 1.15 17.88
C GLU A 20 24.07 1.99 17.41
N TYR A 21 23.07 1.35 16.79
CA TYR A 21 21.87 2.05 16.36
C TYR A 21 21.01 2.40 17.59
N ILE A 22 21.01 3.68 17.97
CA ILE A 22 20.12 4.20 19.00
C ILE A 22 18.79 4.58 18.35
N ARG A 23 17.71 3.87 18.71
CA ARG A 23 16.37 4.14 18.20
C ARG A 23 15.92 5.57 18.60
N PRO A 24 15.57 6.43 17.63
CA PRO A 24 15.02 7.74 17.93
C PRO A 24 13.68 7.65 18.68
N PRO A 25 13.27 8.69 19.43
CA PRO A 25 12.01 8.68 20.16
C PRO A 25 10.79 8.60 19.23
N PRO A 26 9.61 8.19 19.74
CA PRO A 26 8.37 8.20 18.98
C PRO A 26 8.05 9.58 18.39
N ARG A 27 7.56 9.61 17.14
CA ARG A 27 7.04 10.82 16.49
C ARG A 27 5.54 10.93 16.72
N LYS A 28 5.03 12.16 16.62
CA LYS A 28 3.60 12.45 16.77
C LYS A 28 2.75 11.65 15.78
N THR A 29 1.55 11.28 16.20
CA THR A 29 0.48 10.81 15.33
C THR A 29 0.17 11.88 14.30
N LEU A 30 0.02 11.48 13.04
CA LEU A 30 -0.41 12.37 11.98
C LEU A 30 -1.89 12.71 12.20
N HIS A 31 -2.24 13.98 12.04
CA HIS A 31 -3.62 14.44 12.09
C HIS A 31 -4.12 14.64 10.67
N PHE A 32 -5.06 13.80 10.28
CA PHE A 32 -5.87 14.00 9.09
C PHE A 32 -7.19 14.62 9.56
N PRO A 33 -7.63 15.75 8.99
CA PRO A 33 -8.98 16.23 9.26
C PRO A 33 -9.94 15.13 8.84
N TRP A 34 -10.65 14.53 9.80
CA TRP A 34 -11.71 13.61 9.47
C TRP A 34 -12.87 14.44 8.90
N ASP A 35 -12.93 14.53 7.58
CA ASP A 35 -14.02 15.20 6.91
C ASP A 35 -15.16 14.19 6.75
N SER A 36 -16.19 14.33 7.57
CA SER A 36 -17.40 13.51 7.47
C SER A 36 -18.22 13.82 6.20
N LYS A 37 -17.79 14.79 5.39
CA LYS A 37 -18.47 15.23 4.17
C LYS A 37 -17.80 14.74 2.88
N SER A 38 -18.56 13.88 2.20
CA SER A 38 -18.74 13.72 0.74
C SER A 38 -17.64 14.28 -0.17
N SER A 39 -16.53 13.55 -0.32
CA SER A 39 -16.00 13.41 -1.67
C SER A 39 -17.01 12.60 -2.48
N SER A 40 -17.49 13.15 -3.61
CA SER A 40 -18.21 12.37 -4.63
C SER A 40 -17.29 11.34 -5.30
N HIS A 41 -15.98 11.47 -5.10
CA HIS A 41 -14.97 10.64 -5.72
C HIS A 41 -14.54 9.49 -4.81
N PRO A 42 -14.13 8.36 -5.40
CA PRO A 42 -13.48 7.26 -4.69
C PRO A 42 -12.35 7.75 -3.78
N GLN A 43 -12.31 7.24 -2.55
CA GLN A 43 -11.25 7.47 -1.57
C GLN A 43 -10.73 6.12 -1.08
N GLN A 44 -9.60 6.17 -0.37
CA GLN A 44 -8.98 5.00 0.25
C GLN A 44 -8.69 3.93 -0.79
N VAL A 45 -8.25 4.33 -1.99
CA VAL A 45 -8.05 3.41 -3.12
C VAL A 45 -6.83 2.53 -2.89
N HIS A 46 -7.04 1.22 -2.93
CA HIS A 46 -5.97 0.23 -2.75
C HIS A 46 -6.14 -0.99 -3.65
N ILE A 47 -5.02 -1.62 -3.99
CA ILE A 47 -4.94 -2.75 -4.89
C ILE A 47 -4.37 -3.96 -4.15
N SER A 48 -4.88 -5.15 -4.42
CA SER A 48 -4.31 -6.43 -3.99
C SER A 48 -4.28 -7.45 -5.14
N LEU A 49 -3.42 -8.46 -5.02
CA LEU A 49 -3.42 -9.59 -5.97
C LEU A 49 -4.69 -10.42 -5.78
N ALA A 50 -5.30 -10.86 -6.88
CA ALA A 50 -6.59 -11.58 -6.87
C ALA A 50 -6.57 -12.87 -7.69
N GLY A 51 -5.41 -13.55 -7.72
CA GLY A 51 -5.18 -14.75 -8.51
C GLY A 51 -4.39 -14.48 -9.78
N ASP A 52 -4.22 -15.52 -10.60
CA ASP A 52 -3.43 -15.45 -11.82
C ASP A 52 -3.97 -14.37 -12.76
N LYS A 53 -3.10 -13.45 -13.18
CA LYS A 53 -3.43 -12.29 -14.05
C LYS A 53 -4.59 -11.41 -13.58
N ASN A 54 -4.98 -11.48 -12.32
CA ASN A 54 -6.10 -10.72 -11.78
C ASN A 54 -5.65 -9.86 -10.59
N MET A 55 -6.19 -8.65 -10.51
CA MET A 55 -6.01 -7.74 -9.38
C MET A 55 -7.35 -7.30 -8.84
N ARG A 56 -7.44 -7.10 -7.53
CA ARG A 56 -8.59 -6.50 -6.88
C ARG A 56 -8.30 -5.03 -6.65
N VAL A 57 -9.20 -4.18 -7.10
CA VAL A 57 -9.23 -2.74 -6.79
C VAL A 57 -10.35 -2.51 -5.79
N SER A 58 -10.02 -1.86 -4.68
CA SER A 58 -10.93 -1.57 -3.59
C SER A 58 -10.92 -0.08 -3.28
N TRP A 59 -12.05 0.48 -2.88
CA TRP A 59 -12.19 1.89 -2.50
C TRP A 59 -13.42 2.10 -1.62
N VAL A 60 -13.50 3.26 -0.97
CA VAL A 60 -14.66 3.71 -0.20
C VAL A 60 -15.35 4.87 -0.91
N SER A 61 -16.68 4.91 -0.82
CA SER A 61 -17.48 6.06 -1.25
C SER A 61 -18.62 6.35 -0.26
N ASN A 62 -19.08 7.60 -0.24
CA ASN A 62 -20.16 8.04 0.65
C ASN A 62 -21.56 8.01 -0.01
N GLU A 63 -21.64 7.78 -1.32
CA GLU A 63 -22.91 7.82 -2.05
C GLU A 63 -23.61 6.44 -2.10
N LYS A 64 -24.93 6.45 -1.92
CA LYS A 64 -25.74 5.22 -2.06
C LYS A 64 -25.78 4.71 -3.51
N SER A 65 -25.60 5.59 -4.50
CA SER A 65 -25.73 5.30 -5.94
C SER A 65 -24.41 4.91 -6.63
N SER A 66 -23.27 4.93 -5.94
CA SER A 66 -21.98 4.64 -6.56
C SER A 66 -21.92 3.19 -7.06
N GLN A 67 -21.57 3.03 -8.34
CA GLN A 67 -21.42 1.72 -8.97
C GLN A 67 -20.12 1.07 -8.49
N SER A 68 -20.18 -0.19 -8.06
CA SER A 68 -18.98 -1.01 -7.85
C SER A 68 -18.41 -1.43 -9.20
N MET A 69 -17.68 -0.55 -9.85
CA MET A 69 -17.22 -0.77 -11.21
C MET A 69 -15.86 -0.13 -11.42
N VAL A 70 -15.01 -0.79 -12.21
CA VAL A 70 -13.68 -0.27 -12.58
C VAL A 70 -13.54 -0.30 -14.09
N GLU A 71 -13.20 0.86 -14.65
CA GLU A 71 -12.82 1.01 -16.06
C GLU A 71 -11.30 1.06 -16.13
N TYR A 72 -10.69 0.31 -17.05
CA TYR A 72 -9.24 0.23 -17.16
C TYR A 72 -8.74 0.04 -18.60
N GLY A 73 -7.51 0.44 -18.86
CA GLY A 73 -6.83 0.29 -20.15
C GLY A 73 -5.34 0.63 -20.06
N THR A 74 -4.59 0.41 -21.14
CA THR A 74 -3.13 0.62 -21.16
C THR A 74 -2.71 2.03 -21.57
N SER A 75 -3.68 2.90 -21.89
CA SER A 75 -3.45 4.29 -22.30
C SER A 75 -4.20 5.26 -21.37
N PRO A 76 -3.58 6.40 -20.98
CA PRO A 76 -4.26 7.41 -20.17
C PRO A 76 -5.55 7.89 -20.83
N GLY A 77 -6.61 8.02 -20.04
CA GLY A 77 -7.93 8.48 -20.48
C GLY A 77 -8.65 7.55 -21.46
N ARG A 78 -8.13 6.35 -21.72
CA ARG A 78 -8.73 5.37 -22.65
C ARG A 78 -8.89 4.02 -21.99
N TYR A 79 -10.11 3.75 -21.54
CA TYR A 79 -10.47 2.52 -20.86
C TYR A 79 -11.16 1.56 -21.84
N SER A 80 -10.42 0.57 -22.33
CA SER A 80 -10.93 -0.44 -23.26
C SER A 80 -11.74 -1.53 -22.56
N ASN A 81 -11.58 -1.66 -21.24
CA ASN A 81 -12.15 -2.74 -20.45
C ASN A 81 -12.91 -2.17 -19.25
N ARG A 82 -13.91 -2.92 -18.80
CA ARG A 82 -14.74 -2.61 -17.64
C ARG A 82 -15.02 -3.88 -16.86
N SER A 83 -14.91 -3.81 -15.54
CA SER A 83 -15.29 -4.89 -14.62
C SER A 83 -16.33 -4.40 -13.62
N GLN A 84 -17.33 -5.25 -13.34
CA GLN A 84 -18.30 -5.03 -12.27
C GLN A 84 -17.85 -5.77 -11.01
N GLY A 85 -18.03 -5.14 -9.87
CA GLY A 85 -17.72 -5.68 -8.56
C GLY A 85 -18.89 -5.59 -7.59
N GLU A 86 -18.57 -5.77 -6.31
CA GLU A 86 -19.52 -5.80 -5.21
C GLU A 86 -19.27 -4.64 -4.24
N SER A 87 -20.17 -4.46 -3.28
CA SER A 87 -19.98 -3.50 -2.21
C SER A 87 -20.50 -4.01 -0.89
N THR A 88 -19.84 -3.59 0.19
CA THR A 88 -20.23 -3.88 1.57
C THR A 88 -20.20 -2.60 2.40
N SER A 89 -20.65 -2.69 3.64
CA SER A 89 -20.47 -1.66 4.67
C SER A 89 -20.51 -2.33 6.03
N TYR A 90 -20.00 -1.67 7.05
CA TYR A 90 -20.05 -2.17 8.42
C TYR A 90 -20.37 -1.07 9.40
N SER A 91 -20.71 -1.46 10.63
CA SER A 91 -20.88 -0.53 11.74
C SER A 91 -20.25 -1.11 12.99
N TYR A 92 -19.76 -0.23 13.86
CA TYR A 92 -19.10 -0.59 15.10
C TYR A 92 -19.37 0.50 16.14
N LEU A 93 -20.07 0.16 17.22
CA LEU A 93 -20.57 1.14 18.21
C LEU A 93 -21.33 2.29 17.51
N PHE A 94 -20.79 3.51 17.57
CA PHE A 94 -21.35 4.72 16.97
C PHE A 94 -20.76 5.07 15.60
N TYR A 95 -19.90 4.22 15.05
CA TYR A 95 -19.30 4.39 13.73
C TYR A 95 -20.07 3.57 12.69
N SER A 96 -20.31 4.18 11.53
CA SER A 96 -20.76 3.50 10.31
C SER A 96 -19.78 3.83 9.20
N SER A 97 -19.32 2.80 8.49
CA SER A 97 -18.41 2.99 7.37
C SER A 97 -19.12 3.63 6.18
N GLY A 98 -18.34 4.20 5.26
CA GLY A 98 -18.80 4.40 3.89
C GLY A 98 -19.13 3.06 3.20
N LYS A 99 -19.58 3.15 1.95
CA LYS A 99 -19.75 1.98 1.09
C LYS A 99 -18.38 1.55 0.58
N ILE A 100 -17.99 0.35 0.94
CA ILE A 100 -16.73 -0.26 0.55
C ILE A 100 -16.97 -1.06 -0.72
N HIS A 101 -16.20 -0.79 -1.77
CA HIS A 101 -16.33 -1.46 -3.05
C HIS A 101 -15.13 -2.39 -3.27
N HIS A 102 -15.38 -3.53 -3.90
CA HIS A 102 -14.35 -4.47 -4.34
C HIS A 102 -14.63 -4.91 -5.76
N THR A 103 -13.69 -4.69 -6.67
CA THR A 103 -13.81 -5.09 -8.08
C THR A 103 -12.56 -5.83 -8.51
N VAL A 104 -12.73 -7.02 -9.08
CA VAL A 104 -11.62 -7.77 -9.69
C VAL A 104 -11.50 -7.37 -11.16
N ILE A 105 -10.30 -6.95 -11.57
CA ILE A 105 -9.93 -6.62 -12.94
C ILE A 105 -8.99 -7.69 -13.51
N GLY A 106 -9.11 -7.94 -14.80
CA GLY A 106 -8.31 -8.93 -15.51
C GLY A 106 -9.12 -9.72 -16.54
N PRO A 107 -8.46 -10.65 -17.26
CA PRO A 107 -7.02 -10.94 -17.16
C PRO A 107 -6.16 -9.75 -17.63
N LEU A 108 -5.07 -9.50 -16.91
CA LEU A 108 -4.10 -8.44 -17.18
C LEU A 108 -2.81 -9.03 -17.74
N GLU A 109 -2.12 -8.24 -18.57
CA GLU A 109 -0.76 -8.57 -19.01
C GLU A 109 0.24 -8.28 -17.89
N ASP A 110 1.28 -9.12 -17.80
CA ASP A 110 2.34 -9.00 -16.80
C ASP A 110 3.25 -7.79 -17.10
N ASN A 111 3.91 -7.26 -16.06
CA ASN A 111 4.84 -6.11 -16.15
C ASN A 111 4.29 -4.90 -16.93
N THR A 112 2.97 -4.70 -16.92
CA THR A 112 2.26 -3.75 -17.77
C THR A 112 1.61 -2.68 -16.92
N VAL A 113 1.65 -1.44 -17.42
CA VAL A 113 0.97 -0.30 -16.82
C VAL A 113 -0.47 -0.25 -17.29
N TYR A 114 -1.40 -0.19 -16.34
CA TYR A 114 -2.81 0.08 -16.59
C TYR A 114 -3.22 1.39 -15.91
N TYR A 115 -4.00 2.19 -16.63
CA TYR A 115 -4.71 3.35 -16.14
C TYR A 115 -6.14 2.93 -15.82
N TYR A 116 -6.67 3.36 -14.68
CA TYR A 116 -7.99 2.92 -14.23
C TYR A 116 -8.75 4.01 -13.47
N ARG A 117 -10.08 3.87 -13.46
CA ARG A 117 -11.01 4.73 -12.69
C ARG A 117 -11.99 3.84 -11.93
N CYS A 118 -12.31 4.25 -10.71
CA CYS A 118 -13.26 3.57 -9.85
C CYS A 118 -14.62 4.28 -9.89
N GLY A 119 -15.72 3.55 -9.91
CA GLY A 119 -17.07 4.13 -9.81
C GLY A 119 -17.59 4.85 -11.06
N GLY A 120 -16.86 4.82 -12.19
CA GLY A 120 -17.22 5.49 -13.45
C GLY A 120 -16.96 7.01 -13.48
N GLU A 121 -16.74 7.62 -12.31
CA GLU A 121 -16.45 9.04 -12.14
C GLU A 121 -15.22 9.26 -11.24
N GLY A 122 -14.59 10.44 -11.33
CA GLY A 122 -13.43 10.79 -10.51
C GLY A 122 -12.06 10.57 -11.15
N PRO A 123 -10.99 10.64 -10.32
CA PRO A 123 -9.61 10.72 -10.81
C PRO A 123 -9.15 9.42 -11.47
N GLU A 124 -8.21 9.57 -12.40
CA GLU A 124 -7.50 8.44 -12.99
C GLU A 124 -6.33 8.03 -12.08
N TYR A 125 -6.23 6.73 -11.84
CA TYR A 125 -5.13 6.08 -11.15
C TYR A 125 -4.27 5.28 -12.13
N LYS A 126 -3.09 4.88 -11.68
CA LYS A 126 -2.12 4.12 -12.49
C LYS A 126 -1.56 2.97 -11.67
N LEU A 127 -1.84 1.74 -12.10
CA LEU A 127 -1.26 0.52 -11.53
C LEU A 127 -0.22 -0.08 -12.47
N LYS A 128 0.71 -0.84 -11.91
CA LYS A 128 1.62 -1.70 -12.69
C LYS A 128 1.48 -3.13 -12.19
N THR A 129 1.27 -4.07 -13.11
CA THR A 129 1.26 -5.50 -12.80
C THR A 129 2.68 -6.02 -12.51
N PRO A 130 2.85 -7.00 -11.60
CA PRO A 130 4.12 -7.68 -11.38
C PRO A 130 4.63 -8.37 -12.65
N PRO A 131 5.94 -8.67 -12.75
CA PRO A 131 6.47 -9.50 -13.83
C PRO A 131 6.06 -10.97 -13.67
N ALA A 132 5.90 -11.68 -14.79
CA ALA A 132 5.59 -13.11 -14.82
C ALA A 132 6.78 -13.98 -14.41
N GLU A 133 8.00 -13.45 -14.59
CA GLU A 133 9.26 -14.14 -14.35
C GLU A 133 10.10 -13.38 -13.33
N PHE A 134 11.06 -14.08 -12.72
CA PHE A 134 11.98 -13.46 -11.78
C PHE A 134 12.94 -12.48 -12.45
N PRO A 135 13.39 -11.43 -11.73
CA PRO A 135 13.10 -11.15 -10.32
C PRO A 135 11.75 -10.44 -10.09
N VAL A 136 11.05 -10.83 -9.02
CA VAL A 136 9.92 -10.08 -8.45
C VAL A 136 10.40 -9.39 -7.18
N MET A 137 10.20 -8.07 -7.10
CA MET A 137 10.71 -7.26 -5.99
C MET A 137 9.61 -6.96 -4.97
N PHE A 138 9.87 -7.29 -3.71
CA PHE A 138 8.94 -7.06 -2.60
C PHE A 138 9.45 -5.94 -1.69
N ALA A 139 8.61 -4.95 -1.43
CA ALA A 139 8.77 -4.08 -0.26
C ALA A 139 8.11 -4.76 0.94
N VAL A 140 8.76 -4.75 2.09
CA VAL A 140 8.22 -5.37 3.32
C VAL A 140 8.35 -4.39 4.47
N ALA A 141 7.22 -4.01 5.06
CA ALA A 141 7.16 -3.17 6.26
C ALA A 141 5.94 -3.58 7.09
N GLY A 142 6.14 -3.85 8.37
CA GLY A 142 5.09 -4.17 9.35
C GLY A 142 4.83 -3.00 10.29
N ASP A 143 3.78 -3.12 11.11
CA ASP A 143 3.58 -2.26 12.29
C ASP A 143 3.55 -0.77 11.93
N LEU A 144 2.85 -0.43 10.84
CA LEU A 144 2.95 0.89 10.22
C LEU A 144 2.35 1.97 11.12
N GLY A 145 1.10 1.81 11.55
CA GLY A 145 0.33 2.85 12.22
C GLY A 145 0.22 4.13 11.38
N GLN A 146 0.13 5.28 12.02
CA GLN A 146 -0.09 6.57 11.33
C GLN A 146 0.63 7.73 12.03
N THR A 147 1.95 7.59 12.17
CA THR A 147 2.82 8.57 12.83
C THR A 147 3.77 9.24 11.84
N GLY A 148 4.52 10.23 12.31
CA GLY A 148 5.62 10.80 11.54
C GLY A 148 6.73 9.80 11.18
N TRP A 149 6.79 8.62 11.82
CA TRP A 149 7.66 7.52 11.38
C TRP A 149 7.06 6.79 10.19
N THR A 150 5.75 6.51 10.23
CA THR A 150 5.02 5.89 9.12
C THR A 150 5.23 6.67 7.83
N LYS A 151 5.08 8.00 7.85
CA LYS A 151 5.33 8.84 6.68
C LYS A 151 6.73 8.65 6.12
N THR A 152 7.76 8.70 6.97
CA THR A 152 9.15 8.49 6.53
C THR A 152 9.37 7.08 5.98
N THR A 153 8.74 6.06 6.56
CA THR A 153 8.78 4.69 6.03
C THR A 153 8.15 4.61 4.64
N LEU A 154 6.98 5.22 4.43
CA LEU A 154 6.31 5.26 3.12
C LEU A 154 7.13 6.07 2.10
N ASP A 155 7.71 7.20 2.50
CA ASP A 155 8.61 8.02 1.65
C ASP A 155 9.85 7.21 1.21
N HIS A 156 10.35 6.31 2.06
CA HIS A 156 11.46 5.42 1.70
C HIS A 156 11.02 4.30 0.75
N ILE A 157 9.83 3.73 0.97
CA ILE A 157 9.25 2.69 0.09
C ILE A 157 8.99 3.26 -1.31
N ASP A 158 8.46 4.48 -1.41
CA ASP A 158 8.20 5.17 -2.69
C ASP A 158 9.46 5.35 -3.55
N ARG A 159 10.62 5.51 -2.90
CA ARG A 159 11.92 5.63 -3.58
C ARG A 159 12.49 4.30 -4.03
N CYS A 160 11.96 3.19 -3.55
CA CYS A 160 12.40 1.84 -3.92
C CYS A 160 11.71 1.38 -5.21
N LYS A 161 12.41 0.58 -6.02
CA LYS A 161 11.77 -0.16 -7.11
C LYS A 161 11.21 -1.47 -6.55
N TYR A 162 9.89 -1.55 -6.46
CA TYR A 162 9.18 -2.75 -6.02
C TYR A 162 7.95 -3.03 -6.90
N ASP A 163 7.54 -4.29 -6.91
CA ASP A 163 6.39 -4.79 -7.66
C ASP A 163 5.20 -5.08 -6.73
N VAL A 164 5.47 -5.53 -5.50
CA VAL A 164 4.45 -5.88 -4.49
C VAL A 164 4.87 -5.38 -3.11
N HIS A 165 3.94 -4.89 -2.30
CA HIS A 165 4.18 -4.53 -0.91
C HIS A 165 3.56 -5.59 0.02
N LEU A 166 4.35 -6.18 0.91
CA LEU A 166 3.87 -7.06 1.98
C LEU A 166 3.82 -6.29 3.31
N LEU A 167 2.64 -6.27 3.93
CA LEU A 167 2.38 -5.62 5.23
C LEU A 167 1.92 -6.68 6.25
N PRO A 168 2.83 -7.25 7.05
CA PRO A 168 2.55 -8.41 7.89
C PRO A 168 1.82 -8.07 9.21
N GLY A 169 0.68 -7.38 9.15
CA GLY A 169 -0.17 -7.07 10.30
C GLY A 169 0.12 -5.73 10.97
N ASP A 170 -0.73 -5.40 11.95
CA ASP A 170 -0.70 -4.17 12.73
C ASP A 170 -0.71 -2.92 11.85
N LEU A 171 -1.82 -2.75 11.12
CA LEU A 171 -1.96 -1.79 10.04
C LEU A 171 -2.10 -0.36 10.58
N SER A 172 -3.27 -0.04 11.12
CA SER A 172 -3.67 1.34 11.45
C SER A 172 -3.47 1.70 12.92
N TYR A 173 -3.35 0.68 13.79
CA TYR A 173 -3.49 0.83 15.25
C TYR A 173 -4.78 1.58 15.62
N ALA A 174 -5.88 1.25 14.93
CA ALA A 174 -7.17 1.88 15.15
C ALA A 174 -7.71 1.64 16.56
N ASP A 175 -7.43 0.47 17.16
CA ASP A 175 -7.69 0.21 18.59
C ASP A 175 -9.07 0.68 19.06
N TYR A 176 -10.10 0.23 18.33
CA TYR A 176 -11.53 0.52 18.53
C TYR A 176 -11.99 1.91 18.07
N VAL A 177 -11.06 2.80 17.74
CA VAL A 177 -11.32 4.11 17.16
C VAL A 177 -11.41 3.98 15.63
N GLN A 178 -12.58 3.60 15.11
CA GLN A 178 -12.74 3.16 13.71
C GLN A 178 -12.32 4.19 12.65
N HIS A 179 -12.51 5.49 12.87
CA HIS A 179 -12.10 6.52 11.90
C HIS A 179 -10.58 6.49 11.61
N ARG A 180 -9.78 5.85 12.46
CA ARG A 180 -8.36 5.63 12.22
C ARG A 180 -8.06 4.66 11.08
N TRP A 181 -9.02 3.79 10.71
CA TRP A 181 -8.92 2.98 9.50
C TRP A 181 -9.03 3.85 8.26
N ASP A 182 -9.99 4.77 8.24
CA ASP A 182 -10.19 5.71 7.14
C ASP A 182 -8.94 6.56 6.91
N THR A 183 -8.41 7.19 7.97
CA THR A 183 -7.22 8.05 7.88
C THR A 183 -5.94 7.27 7.55
N PHE A 184 -5.84 6.02 7.99
CA PHE A 184 -4.73 5.16 7.60
C PHE A 184 -4.80 4.79 6.11
N ALA A 185 -5.98 4.44 5.61
CA ALA A 185 -6.18 4.10 4.21
C ALA A 185 -5.92 5.32 3.30
N GLU A 186 -6.34 6.51 3.70
CA GLU A 186 -5.99 7.78 3.03
C GLU A 186 -4.48 8.05 3.03
N LEU A 187 -3.78 7.77 4.15
CA LEU A 187 -2.34 7.93 4.26
C LEU A 187 -1.57 7.02 3.29
N VAL A 188 -2.03 5.78 3.09
CA VAL A 188 -1.33 4.80 2.24
C VAL A 188 -1.78 4.79 0.78
N GLU A 189 -2.94 5.36 0.45
CA GLU A 189 -3.51 5.42 -0.91
C GLU A 189 -2.50 5.80 -2.00
N PRO A 190 -1.61 6.81 -1.84
CA PRO A 190 -0.65 7.17 -2.89
C PRO A 190 0.23 6.01 -3.35
N LEU A 191 0.54 5.06 -2.46
CA LEU A 191 1.30 3.85 -2.79
C LEU A 191 0.40 2.64 -3.03
N ALA A 192 -0.70 2.51 -2.28
CA ALA A 192 -1.61 1.37 -2.37
C ALA A 192 -2.45 1.35 -3.65
N SER A 193 -2.69 2.51 -4.26
CA SER A 193 -3.37 2.64 -5.56
C SER A 193 -2.47 2.35 -6.77
N THR A 194 -1.16 2.18 -6.58
CA THR A 194 -0.23 2.04 -7.72
C THR A 194 0.44 0.67 -7.81
N ARG A 195 0.50 -0.08 -6.70
CA ARG A 195 1.07 -1.42 -6.61
C ARG A 195 0.20 -2.28 -5.68
N PRO A 196 0.14 -3.59 -5.89
CA PRO A 196 -0.59 -4.47 -4.99
C PRO A 196 0.03 -4.50 -3.59
N TRP A 197 -0.79 -4.28 -2.58
CA TRP A 197 -0.49 -4.51 -1.17
C TRP A 197 -1.12 -5.84 -0.75
N MET A 198 -0.32 -6.69 -0.12
CA MET A 198 -0.76 -7.94 0.48
C MET A 198 -0.58 -7.82 1.98
N VAL A 199 -1.70 -7.80 2.70
CA VAL A 199 -1.72 -7.57 4.14
C VAL A 199 -2.12 -8.84 4.89
N THR A 200 -1.63 -8.98 6.13
CA THR A 200 -2.13 -9.99 7.08
C THR A 200 -2.73 -9.31 8.31
N GLN A 201 -3.38 -10.09 9.18
CA GLN A 201 -3.87 -9.58 10.46
C GLN A 201 -2.81 -9.74 11.54
N GLY A 202 -2.59 -8.69 12.32
CA GLY A 202 -1.84 -8.69 13.57
C GLY A 202 -2.75 -8.70 14.80
N ASN A 203 -2.17 -8.49 15.99
CA ASN A 203 -2.97 -8.42 17.22
C ASN A 203 -3.78 -7.13 17.31
N HIS A 204 -3.35 -6.06 16.63
CA HIS A 204 -4.11 -4.81 16.56
C HIS A 204 -5.30 -4.87 15.59
N GLU A 205 -5.52 -5.97 14.86
CA GLU A 205 -6.72 -6.19 14.03
C GLU A 205 -7.81 -7.01 14.72
N LYS A 206 -7.53 -7.61 15.90
CA LYS A 206 -8.50 -8.46 16.61
C LYS A 206 -9.77 -7.68 17.00
N GLY A 207 -10.93 -8.18 16.54
CA GLY A 207 -12.25 -7.61 16.85
C GLY A 207 -12.53 -6.27 16.18
N LYS A 208 -11.82 -5.95 15.08
CA LYS A 208 -11.93 -4.70 14.35
C LYS A 208 -12.19 -5.02 12.87
N HIS A 209 -13.05 -4.23 12.25
CA HIS A 209 -13.47 -4.42 10.86
C HIS A 209 -12.73 -3.44 9.94
N HIS A 210 -12.52 -3.90 8.70
CA HIS A 210 -11.78 -3.33 7.57
C HIS A 210 -10.30 -3.76 7.46
N VAL A 211 -10.01 -4.52 6.40
CA VAL A 211 -8.66 -4.96 6.02
C VAL A 211 -8.50 -4.64 4.53
N LEU A 212 -7.48 -3.86 4.22
CA LEU A 212 -7.01 -3.51 2.86
C LEU A 212 -6.80 -4.77 1.98
#